data_AF-A0A4Q3AT63-F1
#
_entry.id   AF-A0A4Q3AT63-F1
#
_cell.length_a   1.000
_cell.length_b   1.000
_cell.length_c   1.000
_cell.angle_alpha   90.00
_cell.angle_beta   90.00
_cell.angle_gamma   90.00
#
_symmetry.space_group_name_H-M   'P 1'
#
loop_
_entity.id
_entity.type
_entity.pdbx_description
1 polymer ?
#
loop_
_entity_poly.entity_id
_entity_poly.type
_entity_poly.pdbx_seq_one_letter_code
_entity_poly.pdbx_strand_id
1 'polypeptide(L)'
;MNPFLLNPRERLKDWKDLRNALSGMPEAEQLARVANHWSKAPLSRFAYDAEDARSWPSIWEMIAENDWCRNSIAIGMEQTLRLSGWDATRLKLALVKDHDLSDMMLVVQVDNQLWLNYEYDTVVAIPNTRKEILVCWQYTSRSYKAIDCKS
;
A
#
# COMPACT_ATOMS: atom_id res chain seq x y z
N MET A 1 17.70 -7.63 7.94
CA MET A 1 18.36 -6.51 7.22
C MET A 1 17.27 -5.61 6.66
N ASN A 2 17.43 -4.28 6.73
CA ASN A 2 16.46 -3.34 6.14
C ASN A 2 16.81 -3.15 4.64
N PRO A 3 15.93 -3.55 3.69
CA PRO A 3 16.24 -3.46 2.27
C PRO A 3 16.40 -2.01 1.80
N PHE A 4 15.75 -1.05 2.44
CA PHE A 4 15.80 0.36 2.05
C PHE A 4 17.14 1.06 2.35
N LEU A 5 18.08 0.38 3.00
CA LEU A 5 19.46 0.83 3.19
C LEU A 5 20.40 0.36 2.06
N LEU A 6 19.90 -0.50 1.16
CA LEU A 6 20.68 -1.04 0.04
C LEU A 6 20.72 -0.05 -1.13
N ASN A 7 21.64 -0.28 -2.07
CA ASN A 7 21.69 0.53 -3.29
C ASN A 7 20.45 0.28 -4.19
N PRO A 8 20.13 1.17 -5.16
CA PRO A 8 18.90 1.04 -5.96
C PRO A 8 18.72 -0.32 -6.65
N ARG A 9 19.80 -0.91 -7.17
CA ARG A 9 19.74 -2.21 -7.87
C ARG A 9 19.41 -3.35 -6.90
N GLU A 10 20.01 -3.31 -5.71
CA GLU A 10 19.76 -4.29 -4.67
C GLU A 10 18.34 -4.16 -4.09
N ARG A 11 17.81 -2.93 -3.97
CA ARG A 11 16.42 -2.69 -3.56
C ARG A 11 15.42 -3.26 -4.55
N LEU A 12 15.63 -3.03 -5.85
CA LEU A 12 14.80 -3.62 -6.90
C LEU A 12 14.89 -5.15 -6.91
N LYS A 13 16.07 -5.72 -6.63
CA LYS A 13 16.25 -7.16 -6.50
C LYS A 13 15.48 -7.70 -5.29
N ASP A 14 15.62 -7.08 -4.13
CA ASP A 14 14.94 -7.50 -2.89
C ASP A 14 13.41 -7.45 -3.06
N TRP A 15 12.89 -6.38 -3.66
CA TRP A 15 11.46 -6.28 -3.98
C TRP A 15 11.00 -7.35 -4.98
N LYS A 16 11.81 -7.67 -5.99
CA LYS A 16 11.51 -8.79 -6.90
C LYS A 16 11.46 -10.13 -6.15
N ASP A 17 12.40 -10.35 -5.24
CA ASP A 17 12.47 -11.57 -4.43
C ASP A 17 11.28 -11.68 -3.46
N LEU A 18 10.84 -10.55 -2.87
CA LEU A 18 9.60 -10.47 -2.10
C LEU A 18 8.43 -10.99 -2.92
N ARG A 19 8.18 -10.41 -4.11
CA ARG A 19 7.04 -10.78 -4.97
C ARG A 19 7.07 -12.26 -5.36
N ASN A 20 8.23 -12.77 -5.75
CA ASN A 20 8.40 -14.18 -6.11
C ASN A 20 8.07 -15.12 -4.95
N ALA A 21 8.33 -14.70 -3.72
CA ALA A 21 8.11 -15.52 -2.54
C ALA A 21 6.65 -15.49 -2.04
N LEU A 22 5.79 -14.58 -2.52
CA LEU A 22 4.39 -14.51 -2.10
C LEU A 22 3.54 -15.66 -2.68
N SER A 23 3.81 -16.12 -3.90
CA SER A 23 2.96 -17.08 -4.63
C SER A 23 2.85 -18.47 -3.98
N GLY A 24 3.73 -18.80 -3.04
CA GLY A 24 3.71 -20.08 -2.31
C GLY A 24 3.11 -19.99 -0.89
N MET A 25 2.65 -18.81 -0.46
CA MET A 25 2.21 -18.57 0.91
C MET A 25 0.67 -18.46 1.01
N PRO A 26 0.06 -18.82 2.16
CA PRO A 26 -1.32 -18.47 2.45
C PRO A 26 -1.56 -16.96 2.36
N GLU A 27 -2.76 -16.54 1.94
CA GLU A 27 -3.07 -15.11 1.72
C GLU A 27 -2.79 -14.23 2.94
N ALA A 28 -3.16 -14.68 4.14
CA ALA A 28 -2.89 -13.95 5.38
C ALA A 28 -1.39 -13.71 5.61
N GLU A 29 -0.56 -14.70 5.30
CA GLU A 29 0.90 -14.60 5.40
C GLU A 29 1.47 -13.66 4.32
N GLN A 30 0.91 -13.69 3.10
CA GLN A 30 1.29 -12.75 2.05
C GLN A 30 1.04 -11.30 2.47
N LEU A 31 -0.17 -11.00 3.00
CA LEU A 31 -0.54 -9.67 3.45
C LEU A 31 0.36 -9.21 4.61
N ALA A 32 0.59 -10.07 5.61
CA ALA A 32 1.48 -9.77 6.72
C ALA A 32 2.92 -9.51 6.26
N ARG A 33 3.41 -10.29 5.31
CA ARG A 33 4.77 -10.14 4.79
C ARG A 33 4.94 -8.87 3.94
N VAL A 34 3.92 -8.48 3.20
CA VAL A 34 3.87 -7.18 2.51
C VAL A 34 3.85 -6.05 3.54
N ALA A 35 2.98 -6.10 4.54
CA ALA A 35 2.92 -5.11 5.62
C ALA A 35 4.30 -4.94 6.30
N ASN A 36 4.96 -6.05 6.61
CA ASN A 36 6.29 -6.08 7.23
C ASN A 36 7.43 -5.63 6.35
N HIS A 37 7.36 -5.89 5.06
CA HIS A 37 8.37 -5.39 4.14
C HIS A 37 8.30 -3.86 4.02
N TRP A 38 7.08 -3.30 3.97
CA TRP A 38 6.81 -1.88 3.70
C TRP A 38 6.69 -0.99 4.94
N SER A 39 6.52 -1.58 6.13
CA SER A 39 7.19 -1.08 7.34
C SER A 39 8.72 -1.03 7.06
N LYS A 40 9.70 -0.70 7.89
CA LYS A 40 11.12 -0.52 7.46
C LYS A 40 11.43 0.58 6.41
N ALA A 41 10.51 0.97 5.51
CA ALA A 41 10.68 2.06 4.57
C ALA A 41 10.90 3.37 5.35
N PRO A 42 11.95 4.15 5.06
CA PRO A 42 12.23 5.38 5.79
C PRO A 42 11.20 6.44 5.41
N LEU A 43 10.49 6.98 6.40
CA LEU A 43 9.55 8.08 6.18
C LEU A 43 10.31 9.39 5.96
N SER A 44 9.93 10.10 4.91
CA SER A 44 10.44 11.41 4.53
C SER A 44 9.36 12.48 4.66
N ARG A 45 9.72 13.73 4.34
CA ARG A 45 8.79 14.88 4.32
C ARG A 45 8.06 15.04 3.00
N PHE A 46 8.49 14.37 1.93
CA PHE A 46 7.81 14.46 0.64
C PHE A 46 6.44 13.81 0.75
N ALA A 47 5.40 14.39 0.15
CA ALA A 47 4.05 13.82 0.22
C ALA A 47 3.40 13.83 -1.16
N TYR A 48 3.09 12.63 -1.67
CA TYR A 48 2.20 12.49 -2.82
C TYR A 48 0.77 12.84 -2.42
N ASP A 49 0.06 13.49 -3.34
CA ASP A 49 -1.35 13.82 -3.17
C ASP A 49 -2.19 12.54 -3.23
N ALA A 50 -2.86 12.21 -2.13
CA ALA A 50 -3.71 11.02 -2.04
C ALA A 50 -5.06 11.18 -2.76
N GLU A 51 -5.43 12.42 -3.13
CA GLU A 51 -6.66 12.73 -3.87
C GLU A 51 -6.46 12.76 -5.40
N ASP A 52 -5.21 12.72 -5.88
CA ASP A 52 -4.92 12.63 -7.32
C ASP A 52 -4.03 11.45 -7.69
N ALA A 53 -4.65 10.31 -7.96
CA ALA A 53 -3.96 9.09 -8.37
C ALA A 53 -3.25 9.18 -9.74
N ARG A 54 -3.45 10.25 -10.53
CA ARG A 54 -2.70 10.46 -11.78
C ARG A 54 -1.25 10.88 -11.51
N SER A 55 -0.99 11.43 -10.34
CA SER A 55 0.35 11.86 -9.91
C SER A 55 1.16 10.73 -9.28
N TRP A 56 0.55 9.57 -9.03
CA TRP A 56 1.20 8.50 -8.29
C TRP A 56 2.28 7.83 -9.14
N PRO A 57 3.48 7.67 -8.57
CA PRO A 57 4.59 7.01 -9.25
C PRO A 57 4.35 5.50 -9.36
N SER A 58 5.07 4.88 -10.28
CA SER A 58 5.22 3.43 -10.29
C SER A 58 6.09 2.98 -9.13
N ILE A 59 5.88 1.74 -8.67
CA ILE A 59 6.68 1.16 -7.58
C ILE A 59 8.17 1.04 -7.93
N TRP A 60 8.52 0.94 -9.22
CA TRP A 60 9.90 0.94 -9.69
C TRP A 60 10.57 2.30 -9.47
N GLU A 61 9.85 3.40 -9.75
CA GLU A 61 10.34 4.76 -9.51
C GLU A 61 10.51 5.01 -8.02
N MET A 62 9.50 4.68 -7.20
CA MET A 62 9.59 4.86 -5.74
C MET A 62 10.74 4.05 -5.13
N ILE A 63 10.94 2.80 -5.57
CA ILE A 63 12.08 1.98 -5.13
C ILE A 63 13.40 2.54 -5.65
N ALA A 64 13.47 3.15 -6.83
CA ALA A 64 14.72 3.78 -7.26
C ALA A 64 15.06 5.01 -6.41
N GLU A 65 14.08 5.87 -6.16
CA GLU A 65 14.23 7.17 -5.47
C GLU A 65 14.44 7.02 -3.95
N ASN A 66 13.86 5.98 -3.33
CA ASN A 66 13.87 5.76 -1.87
C ASN A 66 13.14 6.80 -1.03
N ASP A 67 12.24 7.57 -1.63
CA ASP A 67 11.55 8.65 -0.96
C ASP A 67 10.12 8.24 -0.62
N TRP A 68 9.80 8.08 0.66
CA TRP A 68 8.54 7.48 1.09
C TRP A 68 7.79 8.36 2.09
N CYS A 69 6.50 8.53 1.85
CA CYS A 69 5.52 8.92 2.86
C CYS A 69 4.54 7.80 3.16
N ARG A 70 3.72 7.99 4.20
CA ARG A 70 2.68 7.04 4.57
C ARG A 70 1.75 6.68 3.41
N ASN A 71 1.41 7.64 2.54
CA ASN A 71 0.55 7.36 1.38
C ASN A 71 1.27 6.54 0.31
N SER A 72 2.54 6.87 0.01
CA SER A 72 3.35 6.09 -0.94
C SER A 72 3.59 4.65 -0.48
N ILE A 73 3.64 4.42 0.85
CA ILE A 73 3.75 3.09 1.42
C ILE A 73 2.50 2.27 1.09
N ALA A 74 1.29 2.82 1.28
CA ALA A 74 0.06 2.13 0.88
C ALA A 74 0.03 1.87 -0.63
N ILE A 75 0.42 2.85 -1.46
CA ILE A 75 0.53 2.67 -2.91
C ILE A 75 1.50 1.52 -3.22
N GLY A 76 2.66 1.48 -2.56
CA GLY A 76 3.65 0.43 -2.77
C GLY A 76 3.19 -0.95 -2.31
N MET A 77 2.44 -1.03 -1.21
CA MET A 77 1.79 -2.27 -0.76
C MET A 77 0.78 -2.79 -1.78
N GLU A 78 -0.12 -1.93 -2.30
CA GLU A 78 -1.10 -2.32 -3.33
C GLU A 78 -0.40 -2.78 -4.61
N GLN A 79 0.54 -1.98 -5.12
CA GLN A 79 1.27 -2.32 -6.34
C GLN A 79 2.02 -3.64 -6.17
N THR A 80 2.59 -3.89 -5.00
CA THR A 80 3.28 -5.16 -4.68
C THR A 80 2.33 -6.34 -4.75
N LEU A 81 1.16 -6.29 -4.09
CA LEU A 81 0.18 -7.38 -4.12
C LEU A 81 -0.34 -7.63 -5.54
N ARG A 82 -0.77 -6.58 -6.23
CA ARG A 82 -1.29 -6.66 -7.61
C ARG A 82 -0.25 -7.24 -8.57
N LEU A 83 0.99 -6.78 -8.51
CA LEU A 83 2.08 -7.27 -9.36
C LEU A 83 2.63 -8.65 -8.94
N SER A 84 2.11 -9.20 -7.85
CA SER A 84 2.36 -10.57 -7.40
C SER A 84 1.23 -11.53 -7.75
N GLY A 85 0.20 -11.06 -8.47
CA GLY A 85 -0.88 -11.89 -9.01
C GLY A 85 -2.20 -11.80 -8.27
N TRP A 86 -2.33 -10.91 -7.27
CA TRP A 86 -3.63 -10.66 -6.66
C TRP A 86 -4.60 -10.02 -7.67
N ASP A 87 -5.86 -10.43 -7.60
CA ASP A 87 -6.93 -9.81 -8.38
C ASP A 87 -7.11 -8.36 -7.93
N ALA A 88 -6.93 -7.42 -8.87
CA ALA A 88 -7.06 -5.99 -8.61
C ALA A 88 -8.47 -5.59 -8.15
N THR A 89 -9.51 -6.39 -8.44
CA THR A 89 -10.88 -6.12 -7.98
C THR A 89 -11.04 -6.29 -6.47
N ARG A 90 -10.17 -7.08 -5.83
CA ARG A 90 -10.12 -7.29 -4.38
C ARG A 90 -9.39 -6.18 -3.63
N LEU A 91 -8.60 -5.38 -4.35
CA LEU A 91 -7.74 -4.35 -3.79
C LEU A 91 -8.32 -2.96 -4.06
N LYS A 92 -8.32 -2.13 -3.01
CA LYS A 92 -8.68 -0.70 -3.11
C LYS A 92 -7.69 0.11 -2.29
N LEU A 93 -7.35 1.31 -2.76
CA LEU A 93 -6.66 2.32 -1.97
C LEU A 93 -7.70 3.32 -1.49
N ALA A 94 -7.87 3.45 -0.17
CA ALA A 94 -8.87 4.31 0.43
C ALA A 94 -8.18 5.42 1.22
N LEU A 95 -8.53 6.68 0.94
CA LEU A 95 -8.09 7.82 1.76
C LEU A 95 -9.04 7.94 2.94
N VAL A 96 -8.52 7.68 4.13
CA VAL A 96 -9.29 7.62 5.37
C VAL A 96 -8.91 8.81 6.24
N LYS A 97 -9.92 9.54 6.71
CA LYS A 97 -9.80 10.51 7.78
C LYS A 97 -10.37 9.90 9.05
N ASP A 98 -9.51 9.65 10.04
CA ASP A 98 -9.90 9.09 11.32
C ASP A 98 -9.87 10.17 12.41
N HIS A 99 -11.04 10.48 12.96
CA HIS A 99 -11.18 11.53 13.99
C HIS A 99 -10.71 11.07 15.37
N ASP A 100 -10.68 9.78 15.63
CA ASP A 100 -10.19 9.25 16.91
C ASP A 100 -8.66 9.30 16.96
N LEU A 101 -8.02 9.06 15.81
CA LEU A 101 -6.56 9.22 15.65
C LEU A 101 -6.12 10.65 15.33
N SER A 102 -7.05 11.53 14.95
CA SER A 102 -6.77 12.89 14.44
C SER A 102 -5.79 12.88 13.26
N ASP A 103 -6.02 11.96 12.32
CA ASP A 103 -5.06 11.65 11.26
C ASP A 103 -5.76 11.34 9.93
N MET A 104 -5.03 11.52 8.83
CA MET A 104 -5.48 11.22 7.48
C MET A 104 -4.43 10.42 6.75
N MET A 105 -4.82 9.27 6.21
CA MET A 105 -3.89 8.32 5.61
C MET A 105 -4.54 7.52 4.49
N LEU A 106 -3.73 7.12 3.53
CA LEU A 106 -4.13 6.12 2.55
C LEU A 106 -3.93 4.71 3.13
N VAL A 107 -4.93 3.84 2.98
CA VAL A 107 -4.86 2.43 3.37
C VAL A 107 -5.09 1.52 2.17
N VAL A 108 -4.53 0.32 2.19
CA VAL A 108 -4.93 -0.74 1.25
C VAL A 108 -6.06 -1.53 1.88
N GLN A 109 -7.23 -1.50 1.26
CA GLN A 109 -8.36 -2.35 1.62
C GLN A 109 -8.37 -3.61 0.77
N VAL A 110 -8.51 -4.76 1.45
CA VAL A 110 -8.58 -6.09 0.84
C VAL A 110 -9.93 -6.70 1.18
N ASP A 111 -10.67 -7.13 0.15
CA ASP A 111 -11.99 -7.79 0.25
C ASP A 111 -13.03 -7.05 1.10
N ASN A 112 -12.90 -5.73 1.21
CA ASN A 112 -13.73 -4.90 2.09
C ASN A 112 -13.72 -5.30 3.58
N GLN A 113 -12.71 -6.05 4.02
CA GLN A 113 -12.64 -6.62 5.38
C GLN A 113 -11.36 -6.28 6.12
N LEU A 114 -10.24 -6.17 5.40
CA LEU A 114 -8.92 -5.98 5.98
C LEU A 114 -8.28 -4.71 5.45
N TRP A 115 -7.56 -4.00 6.33
CA TRP A 115 -6.76 -2.83 6.01
C TRP A 115 -5.28 -3.07 6.30
N LEU A 116 -4.43 -2.61 5.37
CA LEU A 116 -2.99 -2.44 5.56
C LEU A 116 -2.67 -0.95 5.62
N ASN A 117 -1.57 -0.59 6.28
CA ASN A 117 -1.08 0.80 6.46
C ASN A 117 -1.94 1.71 7.36
N TYR A 118 -3.03 1.17 7.93
CA TYR A 118 -3.74 1.84 9.03
C TYR A 118 -2.86 1.86 10.28
N GLU A 119 -2.30 0.70 10.63
CA GLU A 119 -1.27 0.52 11.65
C GLU A 119 0.03 0.01 11.01
N TYR A 120 1.16 0.29 11.65
CA TYR A 120 2.48 -0.05 11.13
C TYR A 120 2.76 -1.55 11.27
N ASP A 121 3.28 -2.19 10.22
CA ASP A 121 3.67 -3.62 10.23
C ASP A 121 2.52 -4.61 10.50
N THR A 122 1.26 -4.17 10.33
CA THR A 122 0.09 -4.99 10.69
C THR A 122 -0.99 -4.97 9.62
N VAL A 123 -1.69 -6.10 9.53
CA VAL A 123 -2.97 -6.22 8.82
C VAL A 123 -4.05 -6.21 9.88
N VAL A 124 -5.01 -5.29 9.77
CA VAL A 124 -6.10 -5.15 10.74
C VAL A 124 -7.44 -5.37 10.07
N ALA A 125 -8.43 -5.87 10.83
CA ALA A 125 -9.81 -5.74 10.42
C ALA A 125 -10.18 -4.25 10.36
N ILE A 126 -11.16 -3.87 9.53
CA ILE A 126 -11.61 -2.47 9.45
C ILE A 126 -12.02 -1.99 10.86
N PRO A 127 -11.32 -1.00 11.43
CA PRO A 127 -11.50 -0.61 12.83
C PRO A 127 -12.85 0.08 13.01
N ASN A 128 -13.49 -0.12 14.17
CA ASN A 128 -14.74 0.57 14.50
C ASN A 128 -14.47 1.93 15.16
N THR A 129 -13.91 2.87 14.39
CA THR A 129 -13.62 4.26 14.81
C THR A 129 -14.51 5.26 14.11
N ARG A 130 -14.51 6.51 14.59
CA ARG A 130 -15.14 7.66 13.92
C ARG A 130 -14.29 8.07 12.71
N LYS A 131 -14.42 7.30 11.63
CA LYS A 131 -13.69 7.50 10.38
C LYS A 131 -14.60 7.83 9.21
N GLU A 132 -14.07 8.59 8.28
CA GLU A 132 -14.66 8.92 6.99
C GLU A 132 -13.74 8.42 5.88
N ILE A 133 -14.30 7.80 4.84
CA ILE A 133 -13.54 7.46 3.63
C ILE A 133 -13.84 8.54 2.60
N LEU A 134 -12.81 9.31 2.25
CA LEU A 134 -12.93 10.49 1.38
C LEU A 134 -12.93 10.10 -0.10
N VAL A 135 -12.05 9.18 -0.49
CA VAL A 135 -11.96 8.67 -1.87
C VAL A 135 -11.42 7.25 -1.88
N CYS A 136 -11.87 6.46 -2.86
CA CYS A 136 -11.38 5.11 -3.12
C CYS A 136 -10.88 4.99 -4.55
N TRP A 137 -9.74 4.34 -4.69
CA TRP A 137 -9.06 4.10 -5.95
C TRP A 137 -8.93 2.60 -6.19
N GLN A 138 -9.24 2.17 -7.40
CA GLN A 138 -8.99 0.79 -7.83
C GLN A 138 -8.24 0.79 -9.15
N TYR A 139 -7.25 -0.08 -9.26
CA TYR A 139 -6.50 -0.24 -10.49
C TYR A 139 -7.35 -1.00 -11.52
N THR A 140 -7.63 -0.36 -12.66
CA THR A 140 -8.43 -0.96 -13.73
C THR A 140 -7.71 -0.80 -15.06
N SER A 141 -7.56 -1.90 -15.81
CA SER A 141 -6.89 -1.99 -17.12
C SER A 141 -5.43 -1.51 -17.16
N ARG A 142 -5.17 -0.22 -16.91
CA ARG A 142 -3.85 0.43 -16.99
C ARG A 142 -3.62 1.55 -15.96
N SER A 143 -4.64 2.00 -15.22
CA SER A 143 -4.49 3.09 -14.25
C SER A 143 -5.50 3.00 -13.10
N TYR A 144 -5.26 3.78 -12.05
CA TYR A 144 -6.22 3.94 -10.97
C TYR A 144 -7.41 4.76 -11.42
N LYS A 145 -8.60 4.32 -11.01
CA LYS A 145 -9.87 5.03 -11.20
C LYS A 145 -10.54 5.22 -9.86
N ALA A 146 -11.15 6.38 -9.68
CA ALA A 146 -12.01 6.64 -8.54
C ALA A 146 -13.23 5.71 -8.64
N ILE A 147 -13.59 5.09 -7.52
CA ILE A 147 -14.75 4.20 -7.39
C ILE A 147 -15.56 4.61 -6.15
N ASP A 148 -16.79 4.12 -6.06
CA ASP A 148 -17.56 4.26 -4.82
C ASP A 148 -16.91 3.43 -3.70
N CYS A 149 -16.72 4.08 -2.56
CA CYS A 149 -16.19 3.46 -1.34
C CYS A 149 -17.19 2.52 -0.67
N LYS A 150 -18.46 2.55 -1.05
CA LYS A 150 -19.49 1.64 -0.59
C LYS A 150 -19.60 0.44 -1.54
N SER A 151 -18.94 -0.66 -1.21
CA SER A 151 -19.21 -1.96 -1.82
C SER A 151 -19.09 -3.06 -0.80
#